data_AF-A0A7K3DXP2-F1
#
_entry.id   AF-A0A7K3DXP2-F1
#
_cell.length_a   1.000
_cell.length_b   1.000
_cell.length_c   1.000
_cell.angle_alpha   90.00
_cell.angle_beta   90.00
_cell.angle_gamma   90.00
#
_symmetry.space_group_name_H-M   'P 1'
#
loop_
_entity.id
_entity.type
_entity.pdbx_description
1 polymer ?
#
loop_
_entity_poly.entity_id
_entity_poly.type
_entity_poly.pdbx_seq_one_letter_code
_entity_poly.pdbx_strand_id
1 'polypeptide(L)'
;MTSPDSPRPPSPAADPVRDPWKPAVRLALAEAGRAAAAGDVPVGAVVLAPDGTTVLAAAHNERELTGDPTAHAEVLAIRRA
;
A
#
# COMPACT_ATOMS: atom_id res chain seq x y z
N MET A 1 42.97 -14.38 7.74
CA MET A 1 42.15 -15.34 8.50
C MET A 1 40.84 -14.66 8.82
N THR A 2 39.82 -14.92 8.01
CA THR A 2 38.46 -14.38 8.11
C THR A 2 37.73 -15.06 9.26
N SER A 3 37.32 -14.32 10.29
CA SER A 3 36.40 -14.85 11.30
C SER A 3 35.04 -15.13 10.64
N PRO A 4 34.49 -16.36 10.77
CA PRO A 4 33.19 -16.69 10.24
C PRO A 4 32.09 -16.29 11.23
N ASP A 5 30.94 -15.90 10.66
CA ASP A 5 29.61 -16.26 11.15
C ASP A 5 29.23 -15.78 12.56
N SER A 6 28.90 -14.49 12.69
CA SER A 6 28.00 -14.06 13.77
C SER A 6 26.58 -14.49 13.39
N PRO A 7 25.86 -15.27 14.22
CA PRO A 7 24.53 -15.74 13.88
C PRO A 7 23.61 -14.54 13.65
N ARG A 8 22.96 -14.50 12.48
CA ARG A 8 21.92 -13.53 12.18
C ARG A 8 20.88 -13.61 13.31
N PRO A 9 20.48 -12.48 13.93
CA PRO A 9 19.46 -12.51 14.96
C PRO A 9 18.21 -13.22 14.40
N PRO A 10 17.51 -14.02 15.22
CA PRO A 10 16.28 -14.67 14.77
C PRO A 10 15.36 -13.60 14.19
N SER A 11 14.77 -13.89 13.03
CA SER A 11 13.77 -12.99 12.47
C SER A 11 12.71 -12.77 13.54
N PRO A 12 12.29 -11.52 13.81
CA PRO A 12 11.22 -11.28 14.78
C PRO A 12 10.04 -12.18 14.39
N ALA A 13 9.43 -12.81 15.39
CA ALA A 13 8.24 -13.60 15.19
C ALA A 13 7.22 -12.79 14.36
N ALA A 14 6.46 -13.49 13.51
CA ALA A 14 5.42 -12.87 12.70
C ALA A 14 4.56 -11.93 13.56
N ASP A 15 4.30 -10.72 13.07
CA ASP A 15 3.46 -9.75 13.76
C ASP A 15 2.00 -10.10 13.45
N PRO A 16 1.24 -10.68 14.39
CA PRO A 16 -0.11 -11.16 14.10
C PRO A 16 -1.08 -10.02 13.78
N VAL A 17 -0.74 -8.77 14.13
CA VAL A 17 -1.57 -7.60 13.85
C VAL A 17 -1.28 -7.04 12.48
N ARG A 18 -0.01 -6.95 12.09
CA ARG A 18 0.41 -6.28 10.83
C ARG A 18 0.58 -7.22 9.65
N ASP A 19 1.03 -8.45 9.89
CA ASP A 19 1.39 -9.37 8.83
C ASP A 19 0.24 -9.74 7.89
N PRO A 20 -1.01 -9.94 8.37
CA PRO A 20 -2.15 -10.18 7.48
C PRO A 20 -2.36 -9.07 6.45
N TRP A 21 -2.04 -7.82 6.79
CA TRP A 21 -2.28 -6.65 5.94
C TRP A 21 -1.11 -6.30 5.01
N LYS A 22 0.06 -6.91 5.18
CA LYS A 22 1.26 -6.63 4.38
C LYS A 22 1.01 -6.71 2.86
N PRO A 23 0.26 -7.68 2.31
CA PRO A 23 -0.03 -7.71 0.88
C PRO A 23 -0.83 -6.49 0.41
N ALA A 24 -1.88 -6.11 1.14
CA ALA A 24 -2.71 -4.95 0.81
C ALA A 24 -1.92 -3.63 0.95
N VAL A 25 -1.11 -3.49 2.00
CA VAL A 25 -0.23 -2.32 2.18
C VAL A 25 0.81 -2.22 1.07
N ARG A 26 1.38 -3.35 0.61
CA ARG A 26 2.29 -3.33 -0.55
C ARG A 26 1.60 -2.87 -1.83
N LEU A 27 0.36 -3.28 -2.05
CA LEU A 27 -0.43 -2.79 -3.18
C LEU A 27 -0.71 -1.28 -3.06
N ALA A 28 -1.09 -0.80 -1.88
CA ALA A 28 -1.28 0.64 -1.62
C ALA A 28 0.01 1.46 -1.85
N LEU A 29 1.18 0.91 -1.50
CA LEU A 29 2.46 1.57 -1.80
C LEU A 29 2.78 1.59 -3.31
N ALA A 30 2.40 0.54 -4.04
CA ALA A 30 2.52 0.53 -5.50
C ALA A 30 1.61 1.57 -6.17
N GLU A 31 0.38 1.72 -5.67
CA GLU A 31 -0.54 2.81 -6.06
C GLU A 31 0.08 4.19 -5.78
N ALA A 32 0.60 4.41 -4.57
CA ALA A 32 1.24 5.67 -4.19
C ALA A 32 2.40 6.05 -5.14
N GLY A 33 3.14 5.06 -5.64
CA GLY A 33 4.17 5.27 -6.65
C GLY A 33 3.62 5.82 -7.97
N ARG A 34 2.39 5.50 -8.34
CA ARG A 34 1.72 6.03 -9.55
C ARG A 34 1.29 7.48 -9.38
N ALA A 35 0.78 7.86 -8.19
CA ALA A 35 0.54 9.27 -7.87
C ALA A 35 1.82 10.11 -7.96
N ALA A 36 2.93 9.60 -7.42
CA ALA A 36 4.22 10.28 -7.52
C ALA A 36 4.65 10.51 -8.97
N ALA A 37 4.48 9.50 -9.84
CA ALA A 37 4.81 9.60 -11.26
C ALA A 37 3.91 10.60 -12.01
N ALA A 38 2.68 10.83 -11.52
CA ALA A 38 1.75 11.82 -12.05
C ALA A 38 1.95 13.23 -11.44
N GLY A 39 2.92 13.42 -10.54
CA GLY A 39 3.18 14.70 -9.88
C GLY A 39 2.23 15.04 -8.72
N ASP A 40 1.43 14.08 -8.26
CA ASP A 40 0.57 14.26 -7.08
C ASP A 40 1.26 13.77 -5.80
N VAL A 41 0.65 14.06 -4.65
CA VAL A 41 1.10 13.56 -3.35
C VAL A 41 1.03 12.04 -3.34
N PRO A 42 2.10 11.31 -2.97
CA PRO A 42 2.20 9.86 -3.10
C PRO A 42 1.36 9.15 -2.03
N VAL A 43 0.07 9.00 -2.29
CA VAL A 43 -0.88 8.25 -1.45
C VAL A 43 -1.57 7.22 -2.32
N GLY A 44 -1.70 6.01 -1.77
CA GLY A 44 -2.47 4.93 -2.36
C GLY A 44 -3.37 4.28 -1.31
N ALA A 45 -4.50 3.75 -1.76
CA ALA A 45 -5.51 3.12 -0.93
C ALA A 45 -6.03 1.84 -1.57
N VAL A 46 -6.44 0.89 -0.73
CA VAL A 46 -6.98 -0.40 -1.14
C VAL A 46 -8.23 -0.67 -0.31
N VAL A 47 -9.32 -1.08 -0.96
CA VAL A 47 -10.55 -1.55 -0.32
C VAL A 47 -10.60 -3.06 -0.45
N LEU A 48 -10.76 -3.75 0.68
CA LEU A 48 -10.87 -5.21 0.75
C LEU A 48 -12.31 -5.62 1.03
N ALA A 49 -12.69 -6.81 0.56
CA ALA A 49 -13.93 -7.45 0.96
C ALA A 49 -13.89 -7.85 2.45
N PRO A 50 -15.02 -8.22 3.07
CA PRO A 50 -15.06 -8.64 4.47
C PRO A 50 -14.18 -9.86 4.82
N ASP A 51 -13.79 -10.66 3.81
CA ASP A 51 -12.84 -11.76 3.97
C ASP A 51 -11.39 -11.32 4.26
N GLY A 52 -11.10 -10.01 4.13
CA GLY A 52 -9.79 -9.41 4.39
C GLY A 52 -8.70 -9.75 3.36
N THR A 53 -9.05 -10.41 2.25
CA THR A 53 -8.08 -10.92 1.26
C THR A 53 -8.44 -10.53 -0.17
N THR A 54 -9.73 -10.47 -0.50
CA THR A 54 -10.21 -10.07 -1.83
C THR A 54 -10.13 -8.55 -1.97
N VAL A 55 -9.38 -8.06 -2.97
CA VAL A 55 -9.31 -6.64 -3.30
C VAL A 55 -10.52 -6.26 -4.14
N LEU A 56 -11.36 -5.34 -3.64
CA LEU A 56 -12.48 -4.77 -4.38
C LEU A 56 -12.00 -3.63 -5.29
N ALA A 57 -11.13 -2.76 -4.76
CA ALA A 57 -10.53 -1.67 -5.52
C ALA A 57 -9.19 -1.23 -4.95
N ALA A 58 -8.38 -0.62 -5.80
CA ALA A 58 -7.16 0.10 -5.43
C ALA A 58 -7.08 1.41 -6.22
N ALA A 59 -6.59 2.47 -5.59
CA ALA A 59 -6.46 3.78 -6.22
C ALA A 59 -5.30 4.58 -5.62
N HIS A 60 -4.89 5.63 -6.32
CA HIS A 60 -3.92 6.63 -5.89
C HIS A 60 -4.50 8.03 -6.04
N ASN A 61 -3.85 9.04 -5.47
CA ASN A 61 -4.26 10.43 -5.68
C ASN A 61 -4.23 10.80 -7.16
N GLU A 62 -5.30 11.41 -7.65
CA GLU A 62 -5.46 11.89 -9.02
C GLU A 62 -5.92 13.36 -9.04
N ARG A 63 -5.68 14.14 -7.97
CA ARG A 63 -6.09 15.54 -7.83
C ARG A 63 -5.45 16.41 -8.91
N GLU A 64 -4.13 16.27 -9.08
CA GLU A 64 -3.39 17.04 -10.09
C GLU A 64 -3.71 16.54 -11.52
N LEU A 65 -3.94 15.24 -11.68
CA LEU A 65 -4.26 14.63 -12.96
C LEU A 65 -5.65 15.05 -13.49
N THR A 66 -6.63 15.17 -12.59
CA THR A 66 -8.03 15.43 -12.96
C THR A 66 -8.46 16.88 -12.72
N GLY A 67 -7.68 17.66 -11.96
CA GLY A 67 -8.08 18.98 -11.48
C GLY A 67 -9.17 18.95 -10.40
N ASP A 68 -9.50 17.77 -9.86
CA ASP A 68 -10.49 17.59 -8.80
C ASP A 68 -9.80 17.54 -7.43
N PRO A 69 -9.99 18.53 -6.54
CA PRO A 69 -9.38 18.52 -5.21
C PRO A 69 -9.88 17.37 -4.33
N THR A 70 -10.97 16.69 -4.70
CA THR A 70 -11.54 15.55 -3.98
C THR A 70 -11.05 14.19 -4.47
N ALA A 71 -10.25 14.13 -5.55
CA ALA A 71 -9.69 12.91 -6.13
C ALA A 71 -8.54 12.31 -5.29
N HIS A 72 -8.80 12.14 -4.00
CA HIS A 72 -7.95 11.43 -3.05
C HIS A 72 -8.03 9.91 -3.26
N ALA A 73 -6.93 9.21 -2.99
CA ALA A 73 -6.83 7.76 -3.13
C ALA A 73 -7.98 7.02 -2.41
N GLU A 74 -8.32 7.43 -1.19
CA GLU A 74 -9.38 6.83 -0.37
C GLU A 74 -10.76 7.00 -1.00
N VAL A 75 -11.06 8.21 -1.47
CA VAL A 75 -12.33 8.54 -2.12
C VAL A 75 -12.49 7.76 -3.42
N LEU A 76 -11.43 7.71 -4.22
CA LEU A 76 -11.41 6.98 -5.49
C LEU A 76 -11.54 5.47 -5.28
N ALA A 77 -10.84 4.90 -4.29
CA ALA A 77 -10.92 3.48 -3.98
C ALA A 77 -12.35 3.08 -3.55
N ILE A 78 -13.01 3.89 -2.71
CA ILE A 78 -14.41 3.65 -2.31
C ILE A 78 -15.37 3.75 -3.51
N ARG A 79 -15.19 4.74 -4.38
CA ARG A 79 -16.05 4.91 -5.58
C ARG A 79 -15.90 3.78 -6.60
N ARG A 80 -14.75 3.11 -6.62
CA ARG A 80 -14.40 2.04 -7.57
C ARG A 80 -14.72 0.62 -7.07
N ALA A 81 -15.01 0.48 -5.77
CA ALA A 81 -15.22 -0.81 -5.09
C ALA A 81 -16.63 -1.39 -5.29
#